data_AF-A0A3C0IST2-F1
#
_entry.id   AF-A0A3C0IST2-F1
#
_cell.length_a   1.000
_cell.length_b   1.000
_cell.length_c   1.000
_cell.angle_alpha   90.00
_cell.angle_beta   90.00
_cell.angle_gamma   90.00
#
_symmetry.space_group_name_H-M   'P 1'
#
loop_
_entity.id
_entity.type
_entity.pdbx_description
1 polymer ?
#
loop_
_entity_poly.entity_id
_entity_poly.type
_entity_poly.pdbx_seq_one_letter_code
_entity_poly.pdbx_strand_id
1 'polypeptide(L)'
;YSFASFILTRYNNSGKTFFIGNWEGDWLLIPNYDRTVTPSPESIANMTKWFQIRQRAIDDAKRASNAQNVNLYHYIEANLVLKGMNGEPCVARSVLPNVDVDFVSYSSYEAIKDKTYAQKKTELEGIFNYLEAQLRPKAGLPFARRVFIGEYGYQANASVPQSFQKQYDETKEIMRISFELNLPFALHWQMYNNEYENGVSKQMSLINESGAKTRQYTLHNSFYKAMNTYLKDEMKKNNRYPTTDQYRTKAIQVLGTL
;
A
#
# COMPACT_ATOMS: atom_id res chain seq x y z
N TYR A 1 17.19 12.66 9.47
CA TYR A 1 18.29 12.98 8.55
C TYR A 1 19.31 11.85 8.55
N SER A 2 19.99 11.58 9.68
CA SER A 2 21.08 10.59 9.75
C SER A 2 20.68 9.19 9.27
N PHE A 3 19.46 8.73 9.55
CA PHE A 3 18.96 7.46 9.02
C PHE A 3 18.87 7.45 7.48
N ALA A 4 18.33 8.52 6.88
CA ALA A 4 18.27 8.67 5.44
C ALA A 4 19.68 8.75 4.81
N SER A 5 20.59 9.52 5.42
CA SER A 5 21.99 9.58 4.98
C SER A 5 22.69 8.23 5.07
N PHE A 6 22.44 7.46 6.13
CA PHE A 6 22.94 6.09 6.27
C PHE A 6 22.45 5.19 5.14
N ILE A 7 21.14 5.19 4.85
CA ILE A 7 20.57 4.37 3.76
C ILE A 7 21.21 4.74 2.41
N LEU A 8 21.28 6.03 2.09
CA LEU A 8 21.87 6.52 0.84
C LEU A 8 23.35 6.14 0.72
N THR A 9 24.12 6.29 1.80
CA THR A 9 25.56 5.98 1.81
C THR A 9 25.81 4.47 1.74
N ARG A 10 25.13 3.70 2.60
CA ARG A 10 25.35 2.26 2.77
C ARG A 10 24.95 1.45 1.54
N TYR A 11 23.93 1.91 0.83
CA TYR A 11 23.35 1.24 -0.33
C TYR A 11 23.61 1.99 -1.65
N ASN A 12 24.56 2.91 -1.66
CA ASN A 12 25.02 3.58 -2.87
C ASN A 12 25.36 2.55 -3.97
N ASN A 13 24.93 2.82 -5.20
CA ASN A 13 25.07 1.97 -6.38
C ASN A 13 24.42 0.57 -6.32
N SER A 14 23.56 0.29 -5.33
CA SER A 14 22.97 -1.04 -5.17
C SER A 14 21.73 -1.32 -6.03
N GLY A 15 21.15 -0.31 -6.67
CA GLY A 15 19.85 -0.38 -7.36
C GLY A 15 18.64 -0.50 -6.43
N LYS A 16 18.84 -0.44 -5.10
CA LYS A 16 17.76 -0.59 -4.13
C LYS A 16 16.90 0.66 -4.04
N THR A 17 15.61 0.44 -3.81
CA THR A 17 14.64 1.50 -3.53
C THR A 17 14.02 1.24 -2.16
N PHE A 18 14.01 2.27 -1.31
CA PHE A 18 13.49 2.24 0.05
C PHE A 18 12.26 3.14 0.16
N PHE A 19 11.21 2.62 0.81
CA PHE A 19 10.02 3.36 1.19
C PHE A 19 9.91 3.35 2.71
N ILE A 20 9.87 4.53 3.33
CA ILE A 20 9.70 4.69 4.78
C ILE A 20 8.33 5.34 5.00
N GLY A 21 7.52 4.79 5.90
CA GLY A 21 6.26 5.43 6.27
C GLY A 21 5.87 5.14 7.71
N ASN A 22 4.76 5.74 8.12
CA ASN A 22 4.07 5.39 9.37
C ASN A 22 3.06 4.27 9.11
N TRP A 23 2.70 3.58 10.19
CA TRP A 23 1.55 2.68 10.22
C TRP A 23 0.36 3.45 10.84
N GLU A 24 -0.86 3.19 10.36
CA GLU A 24 -2.11 3.60 11.01
C GLU A 24 -2.29 5.12 11.27
N GLY A 25 -2.05 5.97 10.27
CA GLY A 25 -2.03 7.42 10.47
C GLY A 25 -3.32 8.02 11.06
N ASP A 26 -4.50 7.63 10.57
CA ASP A 26 -5.76 8.16 11.12
C ASP A 26 -6.04 7.65 12.53
N TRP A 27 -5.66 6.41 12.82
CA TRP A 27 -5.82 5.84 14.16
C TRP A 27 -4.88 6.46 15.18
N LEU A 28 -3.68 6.89 14.78
CA LEU A 28 -2.79 7.70 15.62
C LEU A 28 -3.34 9.10 15.88
N LEU A 29 -4.25 9.59 15.05
CA LEU A 29 -4.81 10.94 15.14
C LEU A 29 -6.01 11.01 16.11
N ILE A 30 -6.69 9.89 16.36
CA ILE A 30 -7.91 9.81 17.18
C ILE A 30 -7.70 8.91 18.41
N PRO A 31 -8.25 9.30 19.57
CA PRO A 31 -8.11 8.50 20.78
C PRO A 31 -8.91 7.19 20.69
N ASN A 32 -8.38 6.13 21.30
CA ASN A 32 -9.05 4.83 21.49
C ASN A 32 -9.59 4.18 20.22
N TYR A 33 -9.07 4.52 19.04
CA TYR A 33 -9.56 4.01 17.74
C TYR A 33 -11.04 4.33 17.48
N ASP A 34 -11.60 5.35 18.15
CA ASP A 34 -12.99 5.74 17.97
C ASP A 34 -13.14 6.60 16.71
N ARG A 35 -13.56 5.95 15.63
CA ARG A 35 -13.80 6.58 14.33
C ARG A 35 -14.84 7.70 14.34
N THR A 36 -15.65 7.82 15.39
CA THR A 36 -16.66 8.89 15.48
C THR A 36 -16.06 10.20 16.00
N VAL A 37 -14.88 10.13 16.63
CA VAL A 37 -14.20 11.31 17.15
C VAL A 37 -13.72 12.19 16.00
N THR A 38 -13.94 13.49 16.18
CA THR A 38 -13.27 14.52 15.37
C THR A 38 -11.93 14.84 16.01
N PRO A 39 -10.80 14.65 15.32
CA PRO A 39 -9.50 14.96 15.89
C PRO A 39 -9.34 16.44 16.18
N SER A 40 -8.66 16.76 17.28
CA SER A 40 -8.46 18.16 17.69
C SER A 40 -7.57 18.90 16.67
N PRO A 41 -7.76 20.23 16.50
CA PRO A 41 -6.88 21.04 15.67
C PRO A 41 -5.40 20.94 16.09
N GLU A 42 -5.13 20.81 17.39
CA GLU A 42 -3.78 20.63 17.91
C GLU A 42 -3.18 19.29 17.49
N SER A 43 -3.92 18.18 17.58
CA SER A 43 -3.48 16.86 17.13
C SER A 43 -3.14 16.88 15.63
N ILE A 44 -3.99 17.50 14.82
CA ILE A 44 -3.77 17.67 13.37
C ILE A 44 -2.50 18.49 13.11
N ALA A 45 -2.33 19.62 13.81
CA ALA A 45 -1.16 20.48 13.65
C ALA A 45 0.14 19.78 14.05
N ASN A 46 0.12 19.01 15.13
CA ASN A 46 1.27 18.26 15.61
C ASN A 46 1.64 17.12 14.66
N MET A 47 0.66 16.35 14.16
CA MET A 47 0.89 15.32 13.15
C MET A 47 1.41 15.91 11.84
N THR A 48 0.89 17.06 11.42
CA THR A 48 1.38 17.78 10.23
C THR A 48 2.86 18.15 10.38
N LYS A 49 3.25 18.75 11.52
CA LYS A 49 4.66 19.06 11.82
C LYS A 49 5.52 17.79 11.82
N TRP A 50 5.01 16.69 12.40
CA TRP A 50 5.67 15.40 12.50
C TRP A 50 5.98 14.78 11.13
N PHE A 51 5.10 14.93 10.15
CA PHE A 51 5.35 14.47 8.79
C PHE A 51 6.21 15.44 7.97
N GLN A 52 6.02 16.74 8.13
CA GLN A 52 6.85 17.75 7.47
C GLN A 52 8.33 17.59 7.84
N ILE A 53 8.64 17.36 9.12
CA ILE A 53 10.04 17.20 9.54
C ILE A 53 10.67 15.90 9.00
N ARG A 54 9.89 14.82 8.85
CA ARG A 54 10.35 13.56 8.24
C ARG A 54 10.65 13.70 6.77
N GLN A 55 9.74 14.30 6.02
CA GLN A 55 9.97 14.55 4.59
C GLN A 55 11.19 15.45 4.40
N ARG A 56 11.25 16.57 5.12
CA ARG A 56 12.37 17.50 5.06
C ARG A 56 13.70 16.80 5.35
N ALA A 57 13.72 15.95 6.38
CA ALA A 57 14.91 15.20 6.75
C ALA A 57 15.37 14.19 5.67
N ILE A 58 14.46 13.64 4.87
CA ILE A 58 14.80 12.78 3.72
C ILE A 58 15.29 13.62 2.56
N ASP A 59 14.61 14.72 2.25
CA ASP A 59 14.98 15.62 1.15
C ASP A 59 16.34 16.29 1.39
N ASP A 60 16.61 16.74 2.63
CA ASP A 60 17.90 17.26 3.05
C ASP A 60 19.01 16.22 2.87
N ALA A 61 18.77 14.97 3.29
CA ALA A 61 19.75 13.90 3.16
C ALA A 61 20.02 13.54 1.68
N LYS A 62 18.99 13.59 0.83
CA LYS A 62 19.14 13.40 -0.63
C LYS A 62 19.95 14.54 -1.25
N ARG A 63 19.66 15.80 -0.89
CA ARG A 63 20.41 16.97 -1.39
C ARG A 63 21.88 16.97 -0.98
N ALA A 64 22.19 16.49 0.23
CA ALA A 64 23.55 16.43 0.74
C ALA A 64 24.34 15.20 0.28
N SER A 65 23.70 14.25 -0.41
CA SER A 65 24.30 12.98 -0.81
C SER A 65 24.72 13.00 -2.28
N ASN A 66 25.89 12.43 -2.56
CA ASN A 66 26.34 12.12 -3.93
C ASN A 66 25.99 10.68 -4.35
N ALA A 67 25.20 9.96 -3.54
CA ALA A 67 24.83 8.59 -3.84
C ALA A 67 24.07 8.48 -5.16
N GLN A 68 24.41 7.46 -5.93
CA GLN A 68 23.85 7.14 -7.23
C GLN A 68 23.17 5.78 -7.17
N ASN A 69 22.20 5.54 -8.06
CA ASN A 69 21.53 4.25 -8.20
C ASN A 69 21.06 3.65 -6.84
N VAL A 70 20.46 4.51 -6.01
CA VAL A 70 19.75 4.18 -4.78
C VAL A 70 18.62 5.19 -4.60
N ASN A 71 17.43 4.73 -4.26
CA ASN A 71 16.26 5.59 -4.10
C ASN A 71 15.71 5.50 -2.68
N LEU A 72 15.26 6.64 -2.16
CA LEU A 72 14.63 6.75 -0.86
C LEU A 72 13.40 7.66 -0.97
N TYR A 73 12.27 7.15 -0.51
CA TYR A 73 10.97 7.83 -0.52
C TYR A 73 10.29 7.72 0.84
N HIS A 74 9.50 8.73 1.17
CA HIS A 74 8.62 8.76 2.32
C HIS A 74 7.16 8.58 1.90
N TYR A 75 6.39 7.82 2.67
CA TYR A 75 4.95 7.75 2.51
C TYR A 75 4.22 7.99 3.83
N ILE A 76 2.99 8.50 3.73
CA ILE A 76 2.07 8.63 4.85
C ILE A 76 0.95 7.61 4.67
N GLU A 77 0.62 6.88 5.72
CA GLU A 77 -0.55 6.00 5.71
C GLU A 77 -1.82 6.72 6.14
N ALA A 78 -2.91 6.50 5.40
CA ALA A 78 -4.27 6.90 5.74
C ALA A 78 -5.19 5.66 5.84
N ASN A 79 -6.16 5.69 6.74
CA ASN A 79 -7.08 4.59 7.03
C ASN A 79 -8.55 4.99 6.94
N LEU A 80 -8.88 6.28 7.15
CA LEU A 80 -10.25 6.82 7.20
C LEU A 80 -10.46 7.88 6.12
N VAL A 81 -10.18 7.52 4.87
CA VAL A 81 -10.25 8.45 3.73
C VAL A 81 -11.69 8.80 3.38
N LEU A 82 -12.64 7.87 3.58
CA LEU A 82 -14.06 8.15 3.37
C LEU A 82 -14.57 9.30 4.27
N LYS A 83 -14.04 9.43 5.50
CA LYS A 83 -14.31 10.61 6.35
C LYS A 83 -13.89 11.91 5.67
N GLY A 84 -12.69 11.91 5.09
CA GLY A 84 -12.16 13.09 4.37
C GLY A 84 -13.00 13.46 3.16
N MET A 85 -13.44 12.46 2.39
CA MET A 85 -14.35 12.64 1.25
C MET A 85 -15.70 13.23 1.69
N ASN A 86 -16.19 12.90 2.88
CA ASN A 86 -17.39 13.47 3.50
C ASN A 86 -17.17 14.86 4.13
N GLY A 87 -15.96 15.40 4.04
CA GLY A 87 -15.63 16.73 4.56
C GLY A 87 -15.18 16.76 6.03
N GLU A 88 -15.05 15.59 6.67
CA GLU A 88 -14.64 15.49 8.05
C GLU A 88 -13.12 15.52 8.22
N PRO A 89 -12.60 16.03 9.35
CA PRO A 89 -11.17 16.02 9.63
C PRO A 89 -10.60 14.60 9.76
N CYS A 90 -9.61 14.29 8.92
CA CYS A 90 -8.79 13.08 8.94
C CYS A 90 -7.41 13.39 8.34
N VAL A 91 -6.51 12.42 8.28
CA VAL A 91 -5.18 12.55 7.64
C VAL A 91 -5.31 13.04 6.21
N ALA A 92 -6.18 12.40 5.42
CA ALA A 92 -6.34 12.73 4.01
C ALA A 92 -6.73 14.20 3.80
N ARG A 93 -7.74 14.69 4.52
CA ARG A 93 -8.27 16.05 4.35
C ARG A 93 -7.43 17.13 5.04
N SER A 94 -6.95 16.86 6.24
CA SER A 94 -6.42 17.91 7.14
C SER A 94 -4.90 17.94 7.21
N VAL A 95 -4.25 16.81 6.93
CA VAL A 95 -2.79 16.67 7.03
C VAL A 95 -2.14 16.70 5.66
N LEU A 96 -2.56 15.85 4.72
CA LEU A 96 -1.91 15.70 3.41
C LEU A 96 -1.73 17.01 2.62
N PRO A 97 -2.71 17.95 2.56
CA PRO A 97 -2.52 19.22 1.85
C PRO A 97 -1.37 20.10 2.37
N ASN A 98 -0.96 19.83 3.61
CA ASN A 98 0.05 20.59 4.34
C ASN A 98 1.43 19.90 4.34
N VAL A 99 1.59 18.74 3.69
CA VAL A 99 2.84 17.98 3.65
C VAL A 99 3.26 17.70 2.21
N ASP A 100 4.56 17.84 1.91
CA ASP A 100 5.11 17.54 0.58
C ASP A 100 5.61 16.07 0.48
N VAL A 101 4.78 15.13 0.93
CA VAL A 101 5.14 13.70 1.01
C VAL A 101 5.37 13.09 -0.37
N ASP A 102 6.27 12.13 -0.53
CA ASP A 102 6.47 11.47 -1.83
C ASP A 102 5.25 10.63 -2.24
N PHE A 103 4.76 9.79 -1.33
CA PHE A 103 3.66 8.85 -1.57
C PHE A 103 2.64 8.80 -0.44
N VAL A 104 1.50 8.15 -0.69
CA VAL A 104 0.48 7.85 0.32
C VAL A 104 0.10 6.38 0.24
N SER A 105 0.13 5.68 1.37
CA SER A 105 -0.45 4.34 1.49
C SER A 105 -1.87 4.46 2.03
N TYR A 106 -2.77 3.62 1.53
CA TYR A 106 -4.14 3.54 1.99
C TYR A 106 -4.44 2.14 2.55
N SER A 107 -4.84 2.08 3.82
CA SER A 107 -5.40 0.88 4.45
C SER A 107 -6.83 0.69 3.96
N SER A 108 -7.02 -0.25 3.04
CA SER A 108 -8.22 -0.30 2.19
C SER A 108 -9.48 -0.90 2.84
N TYR A 109 -9.42 -1.32 4.11
CA TYR A 109 -10.48 -2.10 4.75
C TYR A 109 -11.88 -1.45 4.74
N GLU A 110 -12.00 -0.13 4.87
CA GLU A 110 -13.31 0.55 4.79
C GLU A 110 -13.88 0.53 3.36
N ALA A 111 -13.01 0.47 2.34
CA ALA A 111 -13.41 0.51 0.94
C ALA A 111 -13.72 -0.85 0.33
N ILE A 112 -13.21 -1.95 0.89
CA ILE A 112 -13.24 -3.25 0.20
C ILE A 112 -14.19 -4.29 0.80
N LYS A 113 -14.56 -4.16 2.08
CA LYS A 113 -15.40 -5.16 2.76
C LYS A 113 -16.85 -5.09 2.27
N ASP A 114 -17.50 -6.26 2.21
CA ASP A 114 -18.92 -6.44 1.90
C ASP A 114 -19.39 -5.78 0.60
N LYS A 115 -18.51 -5.78 -0.41
CA LYS A 115 -18.71 -5.12 -1.70
C LYS A 115 -18.46 -6.08 -2.87
N THR A 116 -19.17 -5.84 -3.96
CA THR A 116 -18.89 -6.51 -5.25
C THR A 116 -17.59 -5.99 -5.87
N TYR A 117 -17.02 -6.73 -6.82
CA TYR A 117 -15.87 -6.28 -7.61
C TYR A 117 -16.02 -4.86 -8.18
N ALA A 118 -17.18 -4.57 -8.80
CA ALA A 118 -17.44 -3.27 -9.43
C ALA A 118 -17.49 -2.13 -8.40
N GLN A 119 -18.10 -2.38 -7.24
CA GLN A 119 -18.12 -1.41 -6.13
C GLN A 119 -16.72 -1.17 -5.58
N LYS A 120 -15.95 -2.24 -5.28
CA LYS A 120 -14.55 -2.14 -4.82
C LYS A 120 -13.72 -1.28 -5.77
N LYS A 121 -13.79 -1.55 -7.07
CA LYS A 121 -13.04 -0.82 -8.09
C LYS A 121 -13.41 0.65 -8.12
N THR A 122 -14.71 0.95 -8.22
CA THR A 122 -15.21 2.33 -8.32
C THR A 122 -14.84 3.15 -7.08
N GLU A 123 -14.99 2.55 -5.90
CA GLU A 123 -14.69 3.22 -4.64
C GLU A 123 -13.19 3.44 -4.44
N LEU A 124 -12.36 2.43 -4.73
CA LEU A 124 -10.90 2.58 -4.69
C LEU A 124 -10.41 3.64 -5.69
N GLU A 125 -10.95 3.67 -6.90
CA GLU A 125 -10.64 4.70 -7.89
C GLU A 125 -10.98 6.11 -7.36
N GLY A 126 -12.18 6.28 -6.79
CA GLY A 126 -12.60 7.54 -6.17
C GLY A 126 -11.69 7.96 -5.02
N ILE A 127 -11.34 7.04 -4.13
CA ILE A 127 -10.43 7.27 -3.00
C ILE A 127 -9.04 7.69 -3.47
N PHE A 128 -8.47 6.98 -4.45
CA PHE A 128 -7.14 7.31 -4.95
C PHE A 128 -7.11 8.67 -5.65
N ASN A 129 -8.12 8.98 -6.45
CA ASN A 129 -8.25 10.30 -7.08
C ASN A 129 -8.39 11.41 -6.02
N TYR A 130 -9.17 11.16 -4.95
CA TYR A 130 -9.31 12.08 -3.84
C TYR A 130 -7.98 12.31 -3.12
N LEU A 131 -7.26 11.25 -2.77
CA LEU A 131 -5.95 11.31 -2.10
C LEU A 131 -4.93 12.08 -2.96
N GLU A 132 -4.82 11.78 -4.25
CA GLU A 132 -3.91 12.48 -5.16
C GLU A 132 -4.24 13.97 -5.27
N ALA A 133 -5.53 14.33 -5.25
CA ALA A 133 -5.96 15.73 -5.23
C ALA A 133 -5.58 16.48 -3.95
N GLN A 134 -5.28 15.78 -2.84
CA GLN A 134 -4.76 16.39 -1.62
C GLN A 134 -3.25 16.64 -1.66
N LEU A 135 -2.53 16.08 -2.64
CA LEU A 135 -1.07 16.16 -2.71
C LEU A 135 -0.62 17.38 -3.53
N ARG A 136 0.42 18.05 -3.02
CA ARG A 136 1.14 19.06 -3.80
C ARG A 136 1.86 18.40 -4.97
N PRO A 137 1.89 18.99 -6.18
CA PRO A 137 2.65 18.44 -7.30
C PRO A 137 4.12 18.18 -6.93
N LYS A 138 4.63 17.00 -7.29
CA LYS A 138 6.02 16.61 -7.02
C LYS A 138 6.61 15.88 -8.22
N ALA A 139 7.66 16.46 -8.79
CA ALA A 139 8.32 15.93 -9.98
C ALA A 139 9.37 14.85 -9.64
N GLY A 140 9.74 14.05 -10.62
CA GLY A 140 10.86 13.09 -10.50
C GLY A 140 10.55 11.82 -9.70
N LEU A 141 9.28 11.51 -9.45
CA LEU A 141 8.86 10.26 -8.83
C LEU A 141 8.77 9.12 -9.87
N PRO A 142 9.09 7.87 -9.50
CA PRO A 142 9.25 6.75 -10.45
C PRO A 142 7.94 6.14 -10.94
N PHE A 143 6.80 6.57 -10.41
CA PHE A 143 5.49 5.99 -10.69
C PHE A 143 4.50 7.05 -11.15
N ALA A 144 3.58 6.64 -12.03
CA ALA A 144 2.51 7.51 -12.52
C ALA A 144 1.54 7.93 -11.40
N ARG A 145 1.31 7.04 -10.43
CA ARG A 145 0.51 7.29 -9.23
C ARG A 145 1.38 7.45 -7.99
N ARG A 146 0.95 8.35 -7.11
CA ARG A 146 1.58 8.60 -5.81
C ARG A 146 0.85 7.93 -4.65
N VAL A 147 -0.22 7.22 -4.95
CA VAL A 147 -1.05 6.50 -4.00
C VAL A 147 -1.00 5.00 -4.26
N PHE A 148 -1.09 4.20 -3.20
CA PHE A 148 -1.08 2.75 -3.29
C PHE A 148 -1.85 2.11 -2.13
N ILE A 149 -2.15 0.81 -2.25
CA ILE A 149 -2.78 0.07 -1.15
C ILE A 149 -1.71 -0.32 -0.14
N GLY A 150 -1.75 0.31 1.04
CA GLY A 150 -0.89 0.01 2.18
C GLY A 150 -1.28 -1.27 2.90
N GLU A 151 -2.58 -1.58 2.89
CA GLU A 151 -3.10 -2.82 3.45
C GLU A 151 -4.37 -3.27 2.71
N TYR A 152 -4.41 -4.54 2.34
CA TYR A 152 -5.63 -5.26 2.03
C TYR A 152 -5.59 -6.67 2.61
N GLY A 153 -6.76 -7.25 2.85
CA GLY A 153 -6.88 -8.63 3.27
C GLY A 153 -8.31 -8.94 3.67
N TYR A 154 -8.61 -10.22 3.83
CA TYR A 154 -9.93 -10.67 4.23
C TYR A 154 -9.77 -11.72 5.33
N GLN A 155 -10.76 -11.79 6.22
CA GLN A 155 -10.80 -12.80 7.27
C GLN A 155 -11.39 -14.09 6.70
N ALA A 156 -10.98 -15.22 7.27
CA ALA A 156 -11.65 -16.51 7.09
C ALA A 156 -11.86 -17.17 8.46
N ASN A 157 -12.70 -18.19 8.51
CA ASN A 157 -13.04 -18.91 9.72
C ASN A 157 -12.84 -20.41 9.50
N ALA A 158 -12.02 -21.04 10.34
CA ALA A 158 -11.73 -22.47 10.31
C ALA A 158 -12.99 -23.35 10.41
N SER A 159 -14.00 -22.89 11.14
CA SER A 159 -15.30 -23.58 11.29
C SER A 159 -16.24 -23.35 10.10
N VAL A 160 -15.90 -22.47 9.15
CA VAL A 160 -16.71 -22.16 7.96
C VAL A 160 -15.87 -22.34 6.70
N PRO A 161 -15.71 -23.58 6.17
CA PRO A 161 -14.79 -23.87 5.07
C PRO A 161 -14.98 -22.99 3.82
N GLN A 162 -16.22 -22.61 3.51
CA GLN A 162 -16.54 -21.73 2.36
C GLN A 162 -15.93 -20.33 2.49
N SER A 163 -15.66 -19.85 3.72
CA SER A 163 -15.05 -18.53 3.94
C SER A 163 -13.63 -18.43 3.36
N PHE A 164 -12.88 -19.53 3.29
CA PHE A 164 -11.55 -19.54 2.66
C PHE A 164 -11.61 -19.36 1.15
N GLN A 165 -12.68 -19.87 0.49
CA GLN A 165 -12.87 -19.66 -0.93
C GLN A 165 -13.22 -18.19 -1.20
N LYS A 166 -14.16 -17.63 -0.43
CA LYS A 166 -14.49 -16.20 -0.49
C LYS A 166 -13.24 -15.33 -0.28
N GLN A 167 -12.44 -15.62 0.75
CA GLN A 167 -11.19 -14.91 1.03
C GLN A 167 -10.20 -14.96 -0.15
N TYR A 168 -10.05 -16.13 -0.80
CA TYR A 168 -9.20 -16.31 -1.98
C TYR A 168 -9.66 -15.46 -3.15
N ASP A 169 -10.96 -15.52 -3.46
CA ASP A 169 -11.55 -14.79 -4.58
C ASP A 169 -11.44 -13.28 -4.35
N GLU A 170 -11.82 -12.79 -3.18
CA GLU A 170 -11.75 -11.36 -2.87
C GLU A 170 -10.31 -10.83 -2.81
N THR A 171 -9.35 -11.64 -2.38
CA THR A 171 -7.92 -11.29 -2.43
C THR A 171 -7.45 -11.13 -3.87
N LYS A 172 -7.82 -12.08 -4.73
CA LYS A 172 -7.52 -12.06 -6.17
C LYS A 172 -8.17 -10.86 -6.87
N GLU A 173 -9.38 -10.48 -6.47
CA GLU A 173 -10.05 -9.26 -6.96
C GLU A 173 -9.22 -8.01 -6.67
N ILE A 174 -8.71 -7.82 -5.45
CA ILE A 174 -7.89 -6.65 -5.09
C ILE A 174 -6.57 -6.64 -5.84
N MET A 175 -5.92 -7.80 -6.01
CA MET A 175 -4.72 -7.91 -6.85
C MET A 175 -5.02 -7.42 -8.29
N ARG A 176 -6.16 -7.84 -8.87
CA ARG A 176 -6.56 -7.44 -10.22
C ARG A 176 -6.87 -5.94 -10.30
N ILE A 177 -7.67 -5.42 -9.37
CA ILE A 177 -8.02 -3.98 -9.31
C ILE A 177 -6.76 -3.13 -9.20
N SER A 178 -5.76 -3.56 -8.44
CA SER A 178 -4.49 -2.83 -8.28
C SER A 178 -3.75 -2.63 -9.61
N PHE A 179 -3.75 -3.65 -10.49
CA PHE A 179 -3.23 -3.51 -11.85
C PHE A 179 -4.15 -2.68 -12.73
N GLU A 180 -5.47 -2.85 -12.66
CA GLU A 180 -6.43 -2.05 -13.44
C GLU A 180 -6.30 -0.55 -13.14
N LEU A 181 -6.05 -0.19 -11.88
CA LEU A 181 -5.88 1.20 -11.43
C LEU A 181 -4.43 1.72 -11.51
N ASN A 182 -3.51 0.94 -12.09
CA ASN A 182 -2.10 1.33 -12.26
C ASN A 182 -1.41 1.76 -10.95
N LEU A 183 -1.68 1.03 -9.86
CA LEU A 183 -1.05 1.29 -8.58
C LEU A 183 0.40 0.78 -8.58
N PRO A 184 1.35 1.48 -7.93
CA PRO A 184 2.72 1.01 -7.84
C PRO A 184 2.84 -0.22 -6.92
N PHE A 185 2.01 -0.28 -5.87
CA PHE A 185 2.00 -1.37 -4.90
C PHE A 185 0.59 -1.72 -4.46
N ALA A 186 0.43 -2.96 -3.99
CA ALA A 186 -0.66 -3.36 -3.12
C ALA A 186 -0.11 -4.35 -2.12
N LEU A 187 -0.23 -4.06 -0.83
CA LEU A 187 0.38 -4.86 0.23
C LEU A 187 -0.68 -5.71 0.95
N HIS A 188 -0.47 -7.03 0.93
CA HIS A 188 -1.33 -8.00 1.62
C HIS A 188 -1.02 -8.03 3.11
N TRP A 189 -2.04 -7.82 3.94
CA TRP A 189 -2.02 -8.11 5.37
C TRP A 189 -2.46 -9.57 5.57
N GLN A 190 -1.58 -10.50 5.95
CA GLN A 190 -0.19 -10.30 6.39
C GLN A 190 0.67 -11.56 6.19
N MET A 191 1.99 -11.48 6.41
CA MET A 191 2.86 -12.65 6.26
C MET A 191 2.62 -13.71 7.35
N TYR A 192 2.66 -13.32 8.61
CA TYR A 192 2.48 -14.19 9.79
C TYR A 192 1.29 -13.71 10.61
N ASN A 193 0.56 -14.60 11.28
CA ASN A 193 -0.65 -14.19 11.98
C ASN A 193 -0.36 -13.42 13.26
N ASN A 194 -0.99 -12.26 13.40
CA ASN A 194 -1.16 -11.53 14.66
C ASN A 194 -2.65 -11.21 14.94
N GLU A 195 -3.56 -11.73 14.10
CA GLU A 195 -4.97 -11.37 14.08
C GLU A 195 -5.82 -12.45 14.75
N TYR A 196 -6.32 -12.14 15.95
CA TYR A 196 -7.14 -13.03 16.77
C TYR A 196 -8.41 -12.33 17.27
N GLU A 197 -9.46 -13.10 17.46
CA GLU A 197 -10.69 -12.69 18.17
C GLU A 197 -11.05 -13.78 19.16
N ASN A 198 -11.07 -13.46 20.46
CA ASN A 198 -11.33 -14.42 21.55
C ASN A 198 -10.46 -15.70 21.47
N GLY A 199 -9.18 -15.55 21.10
CA GLY A 199 -8.24 -16.66 20.93
C GLY A 199 -8.39 -17.44 19.61
N VAL A 200 -9.35 -17.09 18.76
CA VAL A 200 -9.57 -17.70 17.45
C VAL A 200 -8.89 -16.85 16.38
N SER A 201 -8.05 -17.49 15.55
CA SER A 201 -7.38 -16.82 14.44
C SER A 201 -8.37 -16.35 13.37
N LYS A 202 -8.19 -15.12 12.88
CA LYS A 202 -8.94 -14.55 11.75
C LYS A 202 -8.45 -15.07 10.38
N GLN A 203 -7.47 -15.98 10.37
CA GLN A 203 -6.98 -16.69 9.18
C GLN A 203 -6.45 -15.78 8.04
N MET A 204 -5.93 -14.59 8.37
CA MET A 204 -5.53 -13.59 7.35
C MET A 204 -4.11 -13.80 6.80
N SER A 205 -3.30 -14.64 7.45
CA SER A 205 -1.87 -14.74 7.15
C SER A 205 -1.55 -15.60 5.93
N LEU A 206 -0.43 -15.30 5.27
CA LEU A 206 0.15 -16.15 4.23
C LEU A 206 0.78 -17.41 4.83
N ILE A 207 1.34 -17.31 6.03
CA ILE A 207 1.90 -18.41 6.79
C ILE A 207 1.16 -18.47 8.12
N ASN A 208 0.51 -19.60 8.40
CA ASN A 208 -0.24 -19.78 9.64
C ASN A 208 0.69 -20.11 10.83
N GLU A 209 0.11 -20.29 12.01
CA GLU A 209 0.79 -20.50 13.27
C GLU A 209 1.64 -21.77 13.31
N SER A 210 1.30 -22.79 12.51
CA SER A 210 2.12 -24.00 12.38
C SER A 210 3.25 -23.87 11.36
N GLY A 211 3.42 -22.70 10.74
CA GLY A 211 4.39 -22.48 9.66
C GLY A 211 3.90 -22.98 8.30
N ALA A 212 2.64 -23.41 8.18
CA ALA A 212 2.08 -23.87 6.92
C ALA A 212 1.68 -22.70 6.01
N LYS A 213 1.99 -22.84 4.72
CA LYS A 213 1.64 -21.88 3.67
C LYS A 213 0.15 -21.99 3.34
N THR A 214 -0.57 -20.88 3.44
CA THR A 214 -2.03 -20.85 3.21
C THR A 214 -2.37 -20.78 1.72
N ARG A 215 -3.67 -20.88 1.39
CA ARG A 215 -4.14 -20.66 0.01
C ARG A 215 -3.76 -19.28 -0.52
N GLN A 216 -3.75 -18.27 0.35
CA GLN A 216 -3.32 -16.92 0.00
C GLN A 216 -1.84 -16.87 -0.36
N TYR A 217 -0.98 -17.59 0.37
CA TYR A 217 0.44 -17.70 -0.01
C TYR A 217 0.56 -18.29 -1.40
N THR A 218 -0.16 -19.38 -1.67
CA THR A 218 -0.08 -20.07 -2.97
C THR A 218 -0.53 -19.16 -4.12
N LEU A 219 -1.60 -18.37 -3.93
CA LEU A 219 -2.05 -17.37 -4.90
C LEU A 219 -0.93 -16.37 -5.24
N HIS A 220 -0.38 -15.69 -4.22
CA HIS A 220 0.67 -14.68 -4.40
C HIS A 220 1.95 -15.27 -4.99
N ASN A 221 2.36 -16.44 -4.52
CA ASN A 221 3.57 -17.12 -4.98
C ASN A 221 3.43 -17.63 -6.42
N SER A 222 2.26 -18.15 -6.81
CA SER A 222 1.98 -18.57 -8.20
C SER A 222 1.96 -17.37 -9.14
N PHE A 223 1.31 -16.28 -8.73
CA PHE A 223 1.34 -15.02 -9.47
C PHE A 223 2.77 -14.48 -9.64
N TYR A 224 3.53 -14.41 -8.54
CA TYR A 224 4.93 -13.96 -8.55
C TYR A 224 5.78 -14.80 -9.49
N LYS A 225 5.67 -16.13 -9.44
CA LYS A 225 6.42 -17.03 -10.33
C LYS A 225 6.06 -16.80 -11.78
N ALA A 226 4.77 -16.75 -12.11
CA ALA A 226 4.29 -16.55 -13.48
C ALA A 226 4.78 -15.21 -14.06
N MET A 227 4.68 -14.12 -13.30
CA MET A 227 5.15 -12.80 -13.74
C MET A 227 6.67 -12.71 -13.86
N ASN A 228 7.43 -13.37 -12.98
CA ASN A 228 8.89 -13.45 -13.12
C ASN A 228 9.32 -14.24 -14.35
N THR A 229 8.63 -15.33 -14.67
CA THR A 229 8.87 -16.06 -15.92
C THR A 229 8.62 -15.15 -17.12
N TYR A 230 7.48 -14.45 -17.14
CA TYR A 230 7.17 -13.48 -18.20
C TYR A 230 8.26 -12.41 -18.36
N LEU A 231 8.74 -11.80 -17.27
CA LEU A 231 9.83 -10.80 -17.31
C LEU A 231 11.13 -11.37 -17.89
N LYS A 232 11.48 -12.60 -17.51
CA LYS A 232 12.69 -13.29 -18.03
C LYS A 232 12.56 -13.59 -19.51
N ASP A 233 11.38 -14.05 -19.94
CA ASP A 233 11.11 -14.38 -21.34
C ASP A 233 11.14 -13.13 -22.22
N GLU A 234 10.54 -12.02 -21.77
CA GLU A 234 10.58 -10.74 -22.49
C GLU A 234 12.01 -10.21 -22.61
N MET A 235 12.79 -10.26 -21.53
CA MET A 235 14.21 -9.86 -21.58
C MET A 235 15.00 -10.74 -22.56
N LYS A 236 14.81 -12.06 -22.52
CA LYS A 236 15.50 -12.99 -23.44
C LYS A 236 15.10 -12.77 -24.90
N LYS A 237 13.82 -12.53 -25.17
CA LYS A 237 13.26 -12.41 -26.52
C LYS A 237 13.54 -11.04 -27.15
N ASN A 238 13.41 -9.96 -26.37
CA ASN A 238 13.38 -8.59 -26.88
C ASN A 238 14.59 -7.76 -26.41
N ASN A 239 15.48 -8.32 -25.59
CA ASN A 239 16.59 -7.61 -24.92
C ASN A 239 16.12 -6.37 -24.13
N ARG A 240 14.89 -6.42 -23.62
CA ARG A 240 14.28 -5.38 -22.80
C ARG A 240 13.18 -5.95 -21.93
N TYR A 241 12.93 -5.34 -20.77
CA TYR A 241 11.74 -5.61 -19.99
C TYR A 241 10.48 -5.03 -20.66
N PRO A 242 9.28 -5.60 -20.38
CA PRO A 242 8.02 -5.05 -20.87
C PRO A 242 7.77 -3.64 -20.31
N THR A 243 7.00 -2.83 -21.03
CA THR A 243 6.50 -1.56 -20.51
C THR A 243 5.53 -1.80 -19.35
N THR A 244 5.26 -0.76 -18.56
CA THR A 244 4.28 -0.81 -17.47
C THR A 244 2.92 -1.35 -17.94
N ASP A 245 2.42 -0.88 -19.09
CA ASP A 245 1.13 -1.34 -19.62
C ASP A 245 1.17 -2.80 -20.07
N GLN A 246 2.25 -3.23 -20.74
CA GLN A 246 2.43 -4.64 -21.10
C GLN A 246 2.46 -5.54 -19.86
N TYR A 247 3.19 -5.13 -18.82
CA TYR A 247 3.25 -5.85 -17.56
C TYR A 247 1.87 -5.95 -16.90
N ARG A 248 1.12 -4.85 -16.84
CA ARG A 248 -0.23 -4.81 -16.25
C ARG A 248 -1.22 -5.68 -17.02
N THR A 249 -1.24 -5.57 -18.35
CA THR A 249 -2.10 -6.42 -19.19
C THR A 249 -1.80 -7.89 -18.95
N LYS A 250 -0.52 -8.27 -18.89
CA LYS A 250 -0.12 -9.65 -18.62
C LYS A 250 -0.48 -10.10 -17.20
N ALA A 251 -0.31 -9.24 -16.20
CA ALA A 251 -0.66 -9.53 -14.81
C ALA A 251 -2.16 -9.84 -14.66
N ILE A 252 -3.03 -9.04 -15.29
CA ILE A 252 -4.48 -9.26 -15.29
C ILE A 252 -4.83 -10.61 -15.97
N GLN A 253 -4.18 -10.93 -17.09
CA GLN A 253 -4.38 -12.23 -17.77
C GLN A 253 -3.94 -13.40 -16.88
N VAL A 254 -2.76 -13.30 -16.25
CA VAL A 254 -2.24 -14.35 -15.35
C VAL A 254 -3.19 -14.56 -14.19
N LEU A 255 -3.66 -13.49 -13.54
CA LEU A 255 -4.67 -13.59 -12.49
C LEU A 255 -5.93 -14.28 -13.02
N GLY A 256 -6.40 -13.99 -14.24
CA GLY A 256 -7.53 -14.68 -14.85
C GLY A 256 -7.38 -16.21 -14.95
N THR A 257 -6.16 -16.74 -14.92
CA THR A 257 -5.87 -18.19 -15.02
C THR A 257 -5.56 -18.89 -13.70
N LEU A 258 -5.29 -18.15 -12.63
CA LEU A 258 -5.07 -18.69 -11.26
C LEU A 258 -6.38 -18.93 -10.52
#